data_AF-A0A8C0KJA1-F1
#
_entry.id   AF-A0A8C0KJA1-F1
#
_cell.length_a   1.000
_cell.length_b   1.000
_cell.length_c   1.000
_cell.angle_alpha   90.00
_cell.angle_beta   90.00
_cell.angle_gamma   90.00
#
_symmetry.space_group_name_H-M   'P 1'
#
loop_
_entity.id
_entity.type
_entity.pdbx_description
1 polymer ?
#
loop_
_entity_poly.entity_id
_entity_poly.type
_entity_poly.pdbx_seq_one_letter_code
_entity_poly.pdbx_strand_id
1 'polypeptide(L)'
;FGMCTFYLIFLNFILNIGVRDTGVRRWWEEERYPEGIKWKFLEHKGPVFAPPYEPLPESVKFYYDGKVMKLSPKAEEVATFFAKMLDHEYTTKEIFRKNFFKDWRKEMTNEEKNIITNLSKCDFTQMSQYFKAQSEARKQMSKEEKLKIKEENEKLLKEYGFCVMDNHRERIANFKIEPPGLFRGRGNHPKMGMLKRRIMPEDIIINCSKDAKVPSPPTGHKWKEVRHDNKVTWLVSWTENIQGSIKYIMLNPSSRIKGEKDWQKYETARRLKKCVDKIRNQYREDWKSKEMKVRQRAVALYFIDKLALRAGNEKEEGETADTVGCCSLRVEHINLHPELDGQEYVVEFDFLGKDSIRYYNKVPVEKRVFKNLQLFMENKQPEDDLFDRLNTGILNKHLQDLMEGLTAKVFRTYNASITLQQQLKELTAPDENIPAKILSYNRANRAVAILCNHQRAPPKTFEKSMMNLQSKIDAKKEQLADARRDLKSAKADAKVLKDAKTKKVVESKKKAVQRLEEQLMKLEVQATDREENKQIALGTSKLNYLDPRITVAWCKKWGVPIEKIYNKTQREKFAWAIDMADEDYEF
;
A
#
# COMPACT_ATOMS: atom_id res chain seq x y z
N PHE A 1 20.65 23.02 -59.39
CA PHE A 1 19.45 23.12 -58.53
C PHE A 1 18.83 21.78 -58.10
N GLY A 2 19.28 20.61 -58.60
CA GLY A 2 18.67 19.30 -58.27
C GLY A 2 19.32 18.44 -57.17
N MET A 3 20.56 18.74 -56.72
CA MET A 3 21.26 17.91 -55.72
C MET A 3 21.13 18.39 -54.26
N CYS A 4 20.90 19.68 -54.00
CA CYS A 4 20.73 20.17 -52.62
C CYS A 4 19.37 19.80 -52.01
N THR A 5 18.34 19.60 -52.83
CA THR A 5 16.98 19.30 -52.34
C THR A 5 16.85 17.85 -51.91
N PHE A 6 17.58 16.92 -52.54
CA PHE A 6 17.59 15.51 -52.14
C PHE A 6 18.31 15.29 -50.80
N TYR A 7 19.39 16.04 -50.52
CA TYR A 7 20.10 15.93 -49.25
C TYR A 7 19.29 16.49 -48.06
N LEU A 8 18.51 17.55 -48.27
CA LEU A 8 17.61 18.08 -47.23
C LEU A 8 16.38 17.20 -46.97
N ILE A 9 15.91 16.46 -47.98
CA ILE A 9 14.80 15.51 -47.83
C ILE A 9 15.32 14.20 -47.18
N PHE A 10 16.52 13.73 -47.53
CA PHE A 10 17.13 12.55 -46.89
C PHE A 10 17.57 12.82 -45.45
N LEU A 11 18.11 14.01 -45.13
CA LEU A 11 18.37 14.38 -43.73
C LEU A 11 17.07 14.56 -42.94
N ASN A 12 16.00 15.11 -43.52
CA ASN A 12 14.70 15.15 -42.85
C ASN A 12 14.05 13.77 -42.71
N PHE A 13 14.35 12.82 -43.60
CA PHE A 13 13.86 11.44 -43.47
C PHE A 13 14.65 10.66 -42.41
N ILE A 14 15.97 10.85 -42.31
CA ILE A 14 16.81 10.24 -41.27
C ILE A 14 16.59 10.91 -39.89
N LEU A 15 16.32 12.22 -39.84
CA LEU A 15 15.92 12.93 -38.61
C LEU A 15 14.46 12.69 -38.20
N ASN A 16 13.61 12.13 -39.08
CA ASN A 16 12.23 11.70 -38.75
C ASN A 16 12.05 10.18 -38.60
N ILE A 17 13.12 9.38 -38.67
CA ILE A 17 13.10 7.95 -38.28
C ILE A 17 13.26 7.77 -36.76
N GLY A 18 13.48 8.84 -35.99
CA GLY A 18 13.35 8.84 -34.54
C GLY A 18 12.08 9.58 -34.10
N VAL A 19 11.23 8.92 -33.32
CA VAL A 19 10.03 9.49 -32.66
C VAL A 19 8.74 9.49 -33.50
N ARG A 20 8.40 8.33 -34.05
CA ARG A 20 7.05 7.79 -33.83
C ARG A 20 7.12 6.78 -32.69
N ASP A 21 7.42 7.24 -31.49
CA ASP A 21 7.29 6.39 -30.30
C ASP A 21 5.99 6.73 -29.58
N THR A 22 4.93 6.04 -29.98
CA THR A 22 3.76 5.82 -29.11
C THR A 22 4.08 4.81 -27.99
N GLY A 23 5.32 4.35 -27.89
CA GLY A 23 5.77 3.29 -26.99
C GLY A 23 6.22 3.78 -25.62
N VAL A 24 5.88 2.96 -24.63
CA VAL A 24 6.37 3.07 -23.26
C VAL A 24 7.88 2.78 -23.27
N ARG A 25 8.71 3.67 -22.71
CA ARG A 25 10.16 3.45 -22.54
C ARG A 25 10.41 2.08 -21.87
N ARG A 26 11.08 1.18 -22.59
CA ARG A 26 11.47 -0.15 -22.10
C ARG A 26 12.79 -0.10 -21.35
N TRP A 27 12.79 0.56 -20.20
CA TRP A 27 14.00 0.72 -19.39
C TRP A 27 14.62 -0.60 -18.92
N TRP A 28 13.88 -1.71 -18.99
CA TRP A 28 14.38 -3.06 -18.68
C TRP A 28 15.25 -3.68 -19.78
N GLU A 29 15.26 -3.10 -20.98
CA GLU A 29 16.15 -3.47 -22.10
C GLU A 29 17.43 -2.61 -22.13
N GLU A 30 17.52 -1.58 -21.29
CA GLU A 30 18.67 -0.68 -21.21
C GLU A 30 19.80 -1.25 -20.33
N GLU A 31 21.03 -0.81 -20.58
CA GLU A 31 22.17 -1.14 -19.73
C GLU A 31 22.00 -0.56 -18.31
N ARG A 32 22.43 -1.34 -17.31
CA ARG A 32 22.34 -0.92 -15.90
C ARG A 32 23.33 0.19 -15.60
N TYR A 33 22.92 1.09 -14.71
CA TYR A 33 23.83 2.10 -14.18
C TYR A 33 24.95 1.48 -13.33
N PRO A 34 26.17 2.05 -13.35
CA PRO A 34 27.21 1.73 -12.38
C PRO A 34 26.71 1.89 -10.95
N GLU A 35 27.19 1.05 -10.04
CA GLU A 35 26.77 1.09 -8.65
C GLU A 35 27.05 2.48 -8.02
N GLY A 36 26.15 2.92 -7.15
CA GLY A 36 26.26 4.21 -6.46
C GLY A 36 25.65 5.39 -7.21
N ILE A 37 25.82 5.51 -8.53
CA ILE A 37 25.22 6.60 -9.33
C ILE A 37 23.75 6.28 -9.63
N LYS A 38 22.87 7.27 -9.50
CA LYS A 38 21.42 7.11 -9.71
C LYS A 38 20.88 7.81 -10.94
N TRP A 39 21.55 8.87 -11.37
CA TRP A 39 21.22 9.68 -12.54
C TRP A 39 22.44 10.52 -12.91
N LYS A 40 22.50 10.96 -14.17
CA LYS A 40 23.47 11.94 -14.70
C LYS A 40 22.82 13.32 -14.81
N PHE A 41 21.55 13.37 -15.24
CA PHE A 41 20.79 14.61 -15.37
C PHE A 41 19.48 14.54 -14.59
N LEU A 42 19.12 15.63 -13.89
CA LEU A 42 17.87 15.73 -13.14
C LEU A 42 17.36 17.18 -13.12
N GLU A 43 16.24 17.43 -13.80
CA GLU A 43 15.54 18.72 -13.80
C GLU A 43 14.08 18.57 -13.37
N HIS A 44 13.58 19.44 -12.49
CA HIS A 44 12.18 19.48 -12.07
C HIS A 44 11.75 20.90 -11.63
N LYS A 45 10.44 21.15 -11.55
CA LYS A 45 9.86 22.46 -11.19
C LYS A 45 9.70 22.70 -9.68
N GLY A 46 10.36 21.91 -8.83
CA GLY A 46 10.15 21.96 -7.38
C GLY A 46 8.78 21.39 -6.93
N PRO A 47 8.43 21.54 -5.65
CA PRO A 47 7.15 21.08 -5.10
C PRO A 47 6.00 22.07 -5.37
N VAL A 48 4.77 21.59 -5.26
CA VAL A 48 3.58 22.44 -5.13
C VAL A 48 3.20 22.55 -3.66
N PHE A 49 3.19 23.77 -3.13
CA PHE A 49 2.80 24.06 -1.76
C PHE A 49 1.30 23.87 -1.54
N ALA A 50 0.92 23.52 -0.30
CA ALA A 50 -0.48 23.50 0.08
C ALA A 50 -1.08 24.91 -0.03
N PRO A 51 -2.34 25.05 -0.50
CA PRO A 51 -3.00 26.36 -0.56
C PRO A 51 -2.94 27.11 0.78
N PRO A 52 -2.85 28.45 0.76
CA PRO A 52 -2.93 29.25 1.97
C PRO A 52 -4.25 29.01 2.70
N TYR A 53 -4.27 29.28 4.00
CA TYR A 53 -5.49 29.18 4.78
C TYR A 53 -6.48 30.28 4.38
N GLU A 54 -7.74 29.88 4.19
CA GLU A 54 -8.88 30.80 4.02
C GLU A 54 -9.62 30.91 5.35
N PRO A 55 -9.61 32.10 6.00
CA PRO A 55 -10.31 32.33 7.25
C PRO A 55 -11.81 32.03 7.17
N LEU A 56 -12.39 31.66 8.31
CA LEU A 56 -13.82 31.39 8.38
C LEU A 56 -14.63 32.65 8.08
N PRO A 57 -15.79 32.52 7.41
CA PRO A 57 -16.68 33.65 7.18
C PRO A 57 -17.25 34.14 8.52
N GLU A 58 -17.59 35.43 8.60
CA GLU A 58 -18.11 36.05 9.83
C GLU A 58 -19.38 35.38 10.39
N SER A 59 -20.13 34.63 9.58
CA SER A 59 -21.30 33.87 10.04
C SER A 59 -20.96 32.62 10.86
N VAL A 60 -19.72 32.13 10.78
CA VAL A 60 -19.25 30.93 11.49
C VAL A 60 -18.41 31.38 12.67
N LYS A 61 -18.92 31.15 13.88
CA LYS A 61 -18.29 31.58 15.12
C LYS A 61 -17.67 30.40 15.87
N PHE A 62 -16.67 30.72 16.68
CA PHE A 62 -16.13 29.86 17.72
C PHE A 62 -16.67 30.35 19.07
N TYR A 63 -16.99 29.41 19.96
CA TYR A 63 -17.45 29.74 21.31
C TYR A 63 -16.51 29.15 22.36
N TYR A 64 -16.28 29.94 23.41
CA TYR A 64 -15.57 29.51 24.60
C TYR A 64 -16.40 29.85 25.83
N ASP A 65 -16.72 28.85 26.65
CA ASP A 65 -17.56 29.00 27.85
C ASP A 65 -18.92 29.66 27.53
N GLY A 66 -19.51 29.27 26.40
CA GLY A 66 -20.78 29.80 25.89
C GLY A 66 -20.72 31.20 25.25
N LYS A 67 -19.55 31.87 25.24
CA LYS A 67 -19.39 33.22 24.67
C LYS A 67 -18.71 33.16 23.30
N VAL A 68 -19.17 34.01 22.38
CA VAL A 68 -18.55 34.17 21.06
C VAL A 68 -17.15 34.73 21.23
N MET A 69 -16.17 34.12 20.56
CA MET A 69 -14.78 34.56 20.56
C MET A 69 -14.21 34.44 19.15
N LYS A 70 -13.66 35.53 18.62
CA LYS A 70 -12.97 35.53 17.32
C LYS A 70 -11.50 35.15 17.54
N LEU A 71 -11.05 34.11 16.84
CA LEU A 71 -9.68 33.63 16.92
C LEU A 71 -8.78 34.39 15.93
N SER A 72 -7.50 34.47 16.26
CA SER A 72 -6.45 34.90 15.34
C SER A 72 -6.31 33.88 14.20
N PRO A 73 -5.91 34.28 12.97
CA PRO A 73 -5.88 33.37 11.83
C PRO A 73 -5.06 32.08 12.04
N LYS A 74 -3.95 32.16 12.79
CA LYS A 74 -3.13 30.98 13.15
C LYS A 74 -3.87 30.03 14.09
N ALA A 75 -4.47 30.57 15.16
CA ALA A 75 -5.26 29.78 16.10
C ALA A 75 -6.53 29.22 15.43
N GLU A 76 -7.15 29.98 14.54
CA GLU A 76 -8.34 29.58 13.78
C GLU A 76 -8.04 28.41 12.84
N GLU A 77 -6.96 28.47 12.05
CA GLU A 77 -6.55 27.37 11.14
C GLU A 77 -6.44 26.05 11.92
N VAL A 78 -5.76 26.08 13.07
CA VAL A 78 -5.57 24.89 13.93
C VAL A 78 -6.87 24.40 14.55
N ALA A 79 -7.73 25.31 15.01
CA ALA A 79 -9.06 24.97 15.50
C ALA A 79 -9.91 24.29 14.42
N THR A 80 -9.77 24.69 13.15
CA THR A 80 -10.50 24.05 12.04
C THR A 80 -10.11 22.57 11.87
N PHE A 81 -8.87 22.18 12.17
CA PHE A 81 -8.43 20.80 12.05
C PHE A 81 -9.14 19.90 13.06
N PHE A 82 -9.31 20.37 14.30
CA PHE A 82 -10.06 19.66 15.32
C PHE A 82 -11.56 19.63 14.99
N ALA A 83 -12.13 20.76 14.56
CA ALA A 83 -13.54 20.86 14.17
C ALA A 83 -13.93 19.88 13.04
N LYS A 84 -13.09 19.75 12.01
CA LYS A 84 -13.28 18.79 10.90
C LYS A 84 -13.24 17.32 11.35
N MET A 85 -12.70 17.05 12.53
CA MET A 85 -12.55 15.71 13.10
C MET A 85 -13.52 15.44 14.26
N LEU A 86 -14.46 16.34 14.54
CA LEU A 86 -15.30 16.26 15.75
C LEU A 86 -16.05 14.92 15.87
N ASP A 87 -16.54 14.36 14.76
CA ASP A 87 -17.24 13.07 14.73
C ASP A 87 -16.31 11.84 14.70
N HIS A 88 -14.99 12.04 14.70
CA HIS A 88 -14.03 10.95 14.62
C HIS A 88 -13.59 10.52 16.02
N GLU A 89 -13.50 9.20 16.26
CA GLU A 89 -12.98 8.56 17.49
C GLU A 89 -11.60 9.08 17.99
N TYR A 90 -10.86 9.88 17.22
CA TYR A 90 -9.61 10.45 17.71
C TYR A 90 -9.89 11.58 18.71
N THR A 91 -10.93 12.39 18.51
CA THR A 91 -11.23 13.57 19.35
C THR A 91 -11.75 13.20 20.74
N THR A 92 -12.10 11.93 20.95
CA THR A 92 -12.48 11.36 22.25
C THR A 92 -11.28 10.80 23.02
N LYS A 93 -10.11 10.63 22.40
CA LYS A 93 -8.92 10.07 23.05
C LYS A 93 -8.17 11.13 23.86
N GLU A 94 -7.91 10.83 25.13
CA GLU A 94 -7.17 11.68 26.07
C GLU A 94 -5.83 12.17 25.49
N ILE A 95 -4.99 11.27 24.98
CA ILE A 95 -3.68 11.61 24.39
C ILE A 95 -3.84 12.60 23.23
N PHE A 96 -4.83 12.36 22.35
CA PHE A 96 -5.09 13.22 21.20
C PHE A 96 -5.50 14.63 21.64
N ARG A 97 -6.43 14.72 22.60
CA ARG A 97 -6.94 15.98 23.16
C ARG A 97 -5.83 16.77 23.85
N LYS A 98 -5.03 16.11 24.68
CA LYS A 98 -3.89 16.70 25.39
C LYS A 98 -2.86 17.28 24.43
N ASN A 99 -2.44 16.49 23.43
CA ASN A 99 -1.45 16.93 22.44
C ASN A 99 -1.98 18.05 21.56
N PHE A 100 -3.22 17.93 21.08
CA PHE A 100 -3.88 18.99 20.31
C PHE A 100 -3.91 20.30 21.09
N PHE A 101 -4.39 20.28 22.34
CA PHE A 101 -4.52 21.50 23.13
C PHE A 101 -3.18 22.14 23.43
N LYS A 102 -2.16 21.33 23.75
CA LYS A 102 -0.78 21.80 23.98
C LYS A 102 -0.23 22.53 22.75
N ASP A 103 -0.40 21.98 21.56
CA ASP A 103 0.13 22.59 20.33
C ASP A 103 -0.73 23.77 19.86
N TRP A 104 -2.05 23.68 19.97
CA TRP A 104 -2.96 24.78 19.62
C TRP A 104 -2.67 26.03 20.45
N ARG A 105 -2.37 25.87 21.74
CA ARG A 105 -1.95 27.00 22.59
C ARG A 105 -0.67 27.68 22.12
N LYS A 106 0.23 27.02 21.37
CA LYS A 106 1.44 27.67 20.84
C LYS A 106 1.13 28.62 19.68
N GLU A 107 0.05 28.35 18.95
CA GLU A 107 -0.40 29.14 17.81
C GLU A 107 -1.34 30.29 18.19
N MET A 108 -1.70 30.38 19.47
CA MET A 108 -2.51 31.46 20.04
C MET A 108 -1.67 32.70 20.38
N THR A 109 -2.31 33.86 20.28
CA THR A 109 -1.87 35.12 20.90
C THR A 109 -1.87 35.01 22.44
N ASN A 110 -1.29 35.99 23.13
CA ASN A 110 -1.23 35.98 24.59
C ASN A 110 -2.62 36.17 25.21
N GLU A 111 -3.44 37.00 24.58
CA GLU A 111 -4.83 37.25 24.97
C GLU A 111 -5.66 35.97 24.86
N GLU A 112 -5.54 35.26 23.74
CA GLU A 112 -6.21 33.97 23.54
C GLU A 112 -5.78 32.91 24.56
N LYS A 113 -4.47 32.84 24.87
CA LYS A 113 -3.94 31.91 25.90
C LYS A 113 -4.49 32.18 27.29
N ASN A 114 -4.71 33.44 27.64
CA ASN A 114 -5.25 33.82 28.95
C ASN A 114 -6.73 33.43 29.09
N ILE A 115 -7.49 33.50 28.00
CA ILE A 115 -8.91 33.13 27.99
C ILE A 115 -9.08 31.62 27.87
N ILE A 116 -8.44 30.99 26.88
CA ILE A 116 -8.62 29.59 26.51
C ILE A 116 -7.73 28.70 27.38
N THR A 117 -8.24 28.33 28.55
CA THR A 117 -7.53 27.52 29.55
C THR A 117 -7.91 26.05 29.52
N ASN A 118 -9.12 25.71 29.05
CA ASN A 118 -9.62 24.33 29.02
C ASN A 118 -10.29 23.97 27.68
N LEU A 119 -9.85 22.89 27.05
CA LEU A 119 -10.44 22.37 25.81
C LEU A 119 -11.91 21.99 25.97
N SER A 120 -12.35 21.50 27.14
CA SER A 120 -13.74 21.09 27.35
C SER A 120 -14.74 22.25 27.31
N LYS A 121 -14.27 23.48 27.50
CA LYS A 121 -15.08 24.71 27.38
C LYS A 121 -15.15 25.25 25.95
N CYS A 122 -14.39 24.67 25.01
CA CYS A 122 -14.37 25.07 23.61
C CYS A 122 -15.50 24.37 22.85
N ASP A 123 -16.26 25.14 22.08
CA ASP A 123 -17.30 24.62 21.19
C ASP A 123 -16.90 24.81 19.72
N PHE A 124 -16.69 23.69 19.04
CA PHE A 124 -16.33 23.60 17.64
C PHE A 124 -17.52 23.19 16.74
N THR A 125 -18.73 23.09 17.29
CA THR A 125 -19.90 22.53 16.59
C THR A 125 -20.28 23.35 15.37
N GLN A 126 -20.34 24.68 15.46
CA GLN A 126 -20.67 25.54 14.32
C GLN A 126 -19.61 25.46 13.21
N MET A 127 -18.33 25.42 13.56
CA MET A 127 -17.23 25.18 12.60
C MET A 127 -17.36 23.81 11.93
N SER A 128 -17.69 22.76 12.69
CA SER A 128 -17.91 21.41 12.18
C SER A 128 -19.09 21.36 11.20
N GLN A 129 -20.21 21.98 11.55
CA GLN A 129 -21.39 22.10 10.69
C GLN A 129 -21.07 22.83 9.39
N TYR A 130 -20.31 23.93 9.45
CA TYR A 130 -19.84 24.64 8.25
C TYR A 130 -19.04 23.72 7.31
N PHE A 131 -18.07 22.96 7.83
CA PHE A 131 -17.28 22.06 6.97
C PHE A 131 -18.08 20.87 6.43
N LYS A 132 -19.09 20.39 7.17
CA LYS A 132 -20.05 19.40 6.66
C LYS A 132 -20.87 19.98 5.51
N ALA A 133 -21.41 21.20 5.67
CA ALA A 133 -22.15 21.90 4.63
C ALA A 133 -21.28 22.16 3.38
N GLN A 134 -20.02 22.59 3.55
CA GLN A 134 -19.05 22.75 2.45
C GLN A 134 -18.74 21.42 1.74
N SER A 135 -18.71 20.30 2.47
CA SER A 135 -18.55 18.97 1.87
C SER A 135 -19.76 18.60 1.01
N GLU A 136 -20.98 18.84 1.48
CA GLU A 136 -22.21 18.58 0.73
C GLU A 136 -22.34 19.52 -0.47
N ALA A 137 -22.06 20.82 -0.32
CA ALA A 137 -22.04 21.78 -1.42
C ALA A 137 -21.06 21.35 -2.53
N ARG A 138 -19.85 20.87 -2.17
CA ARG A 138 -18.89 20.32 -3.14
C ARG A 138 -19.42 19.11 -3.89
N LYS A 139 -20.23 18.26 -3.26
CA LYS A 139 -20.88 17.13 -3.95
C LYS A 139 -21.95 17.61 -4.92
N GLN A 140 -22.67 18.67 -4.57
CA GLN A 140 -23.74 19.29 -5.37
C GLN A 140 -23.24 20.27 -6.44
N MET A 141 -21.92 20.54 -6.53
CA MET A 141 -21.35 21.38 -7.60
C MET A 141 -21.81 20.91 -8.99
N SER A 142 -22.02 21.89 -9.86
CA SER A 142 -22.41 21.69 -11.26
C SER A 142 -21.34 20.89 -12.02
N LYS A 143 -21.73 20.32 -13.17
CA LYS A 143 -20.78 19.63 -14.05
C LYS A 143 -19.69 20.57 -14.57
N GLU A 144 -20.04 21.83 -14.83
CA GLU A 144 -19.13 22.86 -15.35
C GLU A 144 -18.07 23.25 -14.31
N GLU A 145 -18.46 23.50 -13.06
CA GLU A 145 -17.51 23.79 -11.97
C GLU A 145 -16.55 22.62 -11.71
N LYS A 146 -17.10 21.39 -11.69
CA LYS A 146 -16.29 20.17 -11.54
C LYS A 146 -15.30 19.99 -12.70
N LEU A 147 -15.70 20.33 -13.93
CA LEU A 147 -14.83 20.29 -15.10
C LEU A 147 -13.70 21.32 -14.99
N LYS A 148 -14.02 22.56 -14.61
CA LYS A 148 -13.02 23.62 -14.42
C LYS A 148 -11.96 23.23 -13.38
N ILE A 149 -12.37 22.73 -12.22
CA ILE A 149 -11.45 22.24 -11.16
C ILE A 149 -10.59 21.08 -11.68
N LYS A 150 -11.16 20.18 -12.50
CA LYS A 150 -10.43 19.07 -13.10
C LYS A 150 -9.35 19.57 -14.06
N GLU A 151 -9.68 20.51 -14.95
CA GLU A 151 -8.74 21.09 -15.90
C GLU A 151 -7.60 21.85 -15.22
N GLU A 152 -7.89 22.61 -14.16
CA GLU A 152 -6.87 23.29 -13.34
C GLU A 152 -5.92 22.26 -12.70
N ASN A 153 -6.44 21.17 -12.15
CA ASN A 153 -5.62 20.09 -11.61
C ASN A 153 -4.78 19.37 -12.67
N GLU A 154 -5.30 19.21 -13.90
CA GLU A 154 -4.56 18.63 -15.02
C GLU A 154 -3.44 19.54 -15.50
N LYS A 155 -3.66 20.86 -15.56
CA LYS A 155 -2.62 21.86 -15.85
C LYS A 155 -1.49 21.78 -14.82
N LEU A 156 -1.84 21.77 -13.54
CA LEU A 156 -0.89 21.64 -12.44
C LEU A 156 -0.09 20.32 -12.52
N LEU A 157 -0.74 19.21 -12.89
CA LEU A 157 -0.08 17.93 -13.11
C LEU A 157 0.87 17.97 -14.32
N LYS A 158 0.50 18.62 -15.42
CA LYS A 158 1.36 18.74 -16.60
C LYS A 158 2.63 19.53 -16.29
N GLU A 159 2.53 20.57 -15.46
CA GLU A 159 3.63 21.46 -15.11
C GLU A 159 4.54 20.89 -14.00
N TYR A 160 3.98 20.42 -12.88
CA TYR A 160 4.74 20.00 -11.70
C TYR A 160 4.79 18.48 -11.50
N GLY A 161 3.95 17.72 -12.22
CA GLY A 161 3.82 16.28 -12.03
C GLY A 161 4.90 15.43 -12.69
N PHE A 162 5.86 16.05 -13.36
CA PHE A 162 6.91 15.37 -14.12
C PHE A 162 8.26 16.03 -13.90
N CYS A 163 9.32 15.23 -13.99
CA CYS A 163 10.70 15.69 -14.07
C CYS A 163 11.34 15.18 -15.37
N VAL A 164 12.52 15.69 -15.69
CA VAL A 164 13.42 15.11 -16.69
C VAL A 164 14.55 14.42 -15.94
N MET A 165 14.70 13.11 -16.13
CA MET A 165 15.80 12.32 -15.58
C MET A 165 16.48 11.55 -16.71
N ASP A 166 17.77 11.79 -16.91
CA ASP A 166 18.59 11.18 -17.97
C ASP A 166 17.93 11.25 -19.37
N ASN A 167 17.46 12.43 -19.78
CA ASN A 167 16.77 12.68 -21.06
C ASN A 167 15.35 12.11 -21.18
N HIS A 168 14.78 11.53 -20.12
CA HIS A 168 13.42 11.02 -20.15
C HIS A 168 12.48 11.77 -19.21
N ARG A 169 11.26 12.03 -19.68
CA ARG A 169 10.21 12.66 -18.89
C ARG A 169 9.53 11.62 -18.01
N GLU A 170 9.77 11.69 -16.71
CA GLU A 170 9.31 10.73 -15.71
C GLU A 170 8.28 11.36 -14.78
N ARG A 171 7.26 10.58 -14.40
CA ARG A 171 6.20 11.07 -13.50
C ARG A 171 6.69 11.12 -12.06
N ILE A 172 6.34 12.18 -11.34
CA ILE A 172 6.61 12.35 -9.91
C ILE A 172 5.45 11.73 -9.10
N ALA A 173 5.75 11.02 -8.02
CA ALA A 173 4.72 10.33 -7.21
C ALA A 173 3.81 11.32 -6.47
N ASN A 174 4.41 12.21 -5.69
CA ASN A 174 3.72 13.14 -4.77
C ASN A 174 4.37 14.54 -4.85
N PHE A 175 4.10 15.27 -5.93
CA PHE A 175 4.65 16.62 -6.13
C PHE A 175 3.96 17.70 -5.27
N LYS A 176 2.77 17.42 -4.73
CA LYS A 176 2.06 18.29 -3.78
C LYS A 176 2.53 17.98 -2.35
N ILE A 177 2.99 18.99 -1.62
CA ILE A 177 3.36 18.86 -0.21
C ILE A 177 2.09 18.58 0.62
N GLU A 178 2.22 17.71 1.62
CA GLU A 178 1.12 17.42 2.54
C GLU A 178 0.66 18.70 3.25
N PRO A 179 -0.65 19.02 3.26
CA PRO A 179 -1.17 20.15 4.01
C PRO A 179 -0.94 20.02 5.53
N PRO A 180 -0.91 21.16 6.27
CA PRO A 180 -0.93 21.14 7.72
C PRO A 180 -2.18 20.43 8.26
N GLY A 181 -2.10 19.93 9.50
CA GLY A 181 -3.23 19.26 10.14
C GLY A 181 -2.82 18.51 11.41
N LEU A 182 -3.72 17.73 11.98
CA LEU A 182 -3.41 16.95 13.18
C LEU A 182 -2.80 15.59 12.82
N PHE A 183 -1.73 15.21 13.52
CA PHE A 183 -1.08 13.92 13.34
C PHE A 183 -1.98 12.79 13.86
N ARG A 184 -2.23 11.80 13.00
CA ARG A 184 -3.07 10.64 13.29
C ARG A 184 -2.21 9.38 13.24
N GLY A 185 -1.33 9.24 14.23
CA GLY A 185 -0.53 8.03 14.42
C GLY A 185 -1.45 6.82 14.62
N ARG A 186 -1.08 5.68 14.02
CA ARG A 186 -1.85 4.43 14.13
C ARG A 186 -1.68 3.81 15.52
N GLY A 187 -2.69 3.07 15.98
CA GLY A 187 -2.71 2.48 17.32
C GLY A 187 -2.70 3.53 18.42
N ASN A 188 -2.13 3.18 19.57
CA ASN A 188 -1.98 4.06 20.73
C ASN A 188 -0.72 4.93 20.60
N HIS A 189 -0.60 5.67 19.49
CA HIS A 189 0.58 6.49 19.24
C HIS A 189 0.64 7.69 20.20
N PRO A 190 1.75 7.88 20.95
CA PRO A 190 1.86 8.91 21.99
C PRO A 190 1.80 10.36 21.45
N LYS A 191 2.06 10.55 20.16
CA LYS A 191 2.06 11.86 19.47
C LYS A 191 0.78 12.15 18.69
N MET A 192 -0.23 11.28 18.75
CA MET A 192 -1.51 11.55 18.07
C MET A 192 -2.09 12.88 18.56
N GLY A 193 -2.67 13.68 17.67
CA GLY A 193 -3.22 15.00 18.01
C GLY A 193 -2.23 16.15 17.92
N MET A 194 -0.91 15.89 17.87
CA MET A 194 0.10 16.94 17.66
C MET A 194 -0.08 17.63 16.30
N LEU A 195 0.27 18.91 16.23
CA LEU A 195 0.13 19.73 15.04
C LEU A 195 1.24 19.41 14.02
N LYS A 196 0.87 18.92 12.84
CA LYS A 196 1.74 18.91 11.66
C LYS A 196 1.75 20.32 11.07
N ARG A 197 2.90 20.98 11.14
CA ARG A 197 3.04 22.38 10.69
C ARG A 197 3.00 22.49 9.17
N ARG A 198 2.66 23.69 8.69
CA ARG A 198 2.79 24.04 7.28
C ARG A 198 4.28 24.07 6.92
N ILE A 199 4.64 23.38 5.85
CA ILE A 199 6.01 23.37 5.33
C ILE A 199 6.18 24.59 4.44
N MET A 200 7.21 25.38 4.73
CA MET A 200 7.55 26.61 4.00
C MET A 200 8.70 26.36 3.02
N PRO A 201 8.92 27.21 2.01
CA PRO A 201 10.11 27.11 1.14
C PRO A 201 11.43 27.01 1.91
N GLU A 202 11.52 27.70 3.05
CA GLU A 202 12.69 27.71 3.93
C GLU A 202 12.94 26.37 4.66
N ASP A 203 11.99 25.42 4.60
CA ASP A 203 12.15 24.05 5.08
C ASP A 203 12.64 23.09 3.97
N ILE A 204 12.55 23.51 2.70
CA ILE A 204 12.72 22.66 1.53
C ILE A 204 14.17 22.59 1.05
N ILE A 205 14.65 21.36 0.86
CA ILE A 205 15.91 21.05 0.18
C ILE A 205 15.59 20.53 -1.22
N ILE A 206 16.13 21.21 -2.24
CA ILE A 206 16.03 20.83 -3.66
C ILE A 206 17.25 19.99 -4.06
N ASN A 207 17.03 18.95 -4.87
CA ASN A 207 18.09 18.14 -5.47
C ASN A 207 17.92 18.03 -6.99
N CYS A 208 18.88 18.55 -7.74
CA CYS A 208 18.88 18.58 -9.21
C CYS A 208 20.31 18.42 -9.75
N SER A 209 20.51 18.24 -11.04
CA SER A 209 21.88 18.25 -11.61
C SER A 209 22.44 19.67 -11.68
N LYS A 210 23.78 19.82 -11.72
CA LYS A 210 24.45 21.14 -11.75
C LYS A 210 24.13 21.95 -13.02
N ASP A 211 23.84 21.22 -14.09
CA ASP A 211 23.54 21.70 -15.45
C ASP A 211 22.03 21.84 -15.71
N ALA A 212 21.16 21.47 -14.76
CA ALA A 212 19.72 21.65 -14.87
C ALA A 212 19.26 23.05 -14.45
N LYS A 213 18.11 23.49 -14.96
CA LYS A 213 17.46 24.71 -14.47
C LYS A 213 16.93 24.49 -13.05
N VAL A 214 17.59 25.11 -12.07
CA VAL A 214 17.14 25.10 -10.66
C VAL A 214 15.73 25.71 -10.57
N PRO A 215 14.77 25.05 -9.89
CA PRO A 215 13.43 25.61 -9.69
C PRO A 215 13.49 26.87 -8.82
N SER A 216 12.85 27.94 -9.26
CA SER A 216 12.75 29.18 -8.47
C SER A 216 11.77 29.00 -7.30
N PRO A 217 12.10 29.49 -6.08
CA PRO A 217 11.14 29.52 -4.98
C PRO A 217 9.98 30.49 -5.27
N PRO A 218 8.85 30.35 -4.54
CA PRO A 218 7.81 31.36 -4.55
C PRO A 218 8.36 32.77 -4.28
N THR A 219 7.75 33.80 -4.87
CA THR A 219 8.20 35.19 -4.73
C THR A 219 8.32 35.59 -3.25
N GLY A 220 9.46 36.20 -2.89
CA GLY A 220 9.74 36.63 -1.51
C GLY A 220 10.30 35.53 -0.59
N HIS A 221 10.46 34.31 -1.09
CA HIS A 221 10.98 33.17 -0.34
C HIS A 221 12.31 32.65 -0.86
N LYS A 222 12.97 31.82 -0.06
CA LYS A 222 14.18 31.08 -0.46
C LYS A 222 14.09 29.61 -0.08
N TRP A 223 14.75 28.76 -0.85
CA TRP A 223 14.95 27.37 -0.45
C TRP A 223 15.87 27.28 0.76
N LYS A 224 15.69 26.24 1.59
CA LYS A 224 16.64 25.90 2.66
C LYS A 224 18.03 25.64 2.10
N GLU A 225 18.06 24.84 1.03
CA GLU A 225 19.28 24.40 0.37
C GLU A 225 18.96 23.90 -1.05
N VAL A 226 19.90 24.11 -1.97
CA VAL A 226 19.92 23.45 -3.28
C VAL A 226 21.20 22.62 -3.35
N ARG A 227 21.06 21.32 -3.62
CA ARG A 227 22.20 20.39 -3.75
C ARG A 227 22.13 19.58 -5.04
N HIS A 228 23.24 18.89 -5.32
CA HIS A 228 23.44 18.12 -6.55
C HIS A 228 24.01 16.73 -6.24
N ASP A 229 23.26 15.96 -5.43
CA ASP A 229 23.66 14.62 -4.99
C ASP A 229 23.06 13.54 -5.90
N ASN A 230 23.89 13.03 -6.81
CA ASN A 230 23.52 11.98 -7.75
C ASN A 230 23.58 10.56 -7.18
N LYS A 231 23.87 10.39 -5.89
CA LYS A 231 23.83 9.10 -5.20
C LYS A 231 22.47 8.77 -4.59
N VAL A 232 21.59 9.76 -4.51
CA VAL A 232 20.22 9.63 -3.98
C VAL A 232 19.16 9.71 -5.08
N THR A 233 17.92 9.32 -4.75
CA THR A 233 16.82 9.21 -5.72
C THR A 233 15.69 10.23 -5.51
N TRP A 234 15.82 11.11 -4.51
CA TRP A 234 14.80 12.10 -4.19
C TRP A 234 15.09 13.42 -4.91
N LEU A 235 14.01 14.12 -5.25
CA LEU A 235 14.02 15.41 -5.96
C LEU A 235 13.89 16.57 -4.96
N VAL A 236 13.07 16.38 -3.93
CA VAL A 236 12.80 17.36 -2.88
C VAL A 236 12.78 16.63 -1.54
N SER A 237 13.30 17.27 -0.49
CA SER A 237 13.18 16.75 0.88
C SER A 237 12.94 17.85 1.91
N TRP A 238 12.39 17.47 3.06
CA TRP A 238 12.22 18.34 4.23
C TRP A 238 12.15 17.51 5.52
N THR A 239 12.37 18.15 6.66
CA THR A 239 12.21 17.51 7.97
C THR A 239 10.81 17.77 8.50
N GLU A 240 10.05 16.72 8.83
CA GLU A 240 8.74 16.88 9.46
C GLU A 240 8.85 17.04 10.99
N ASN A 241 7.93 17.79 11.59
CA ASN A 241 8.08 18.27 12.96
C ASN A 241 7.57 17.32 14.07
N ILE A 242 6.91 16.22 13.73
CA ILE A 242 6.36 15.26 14.69
C ILE A 242 7.44 14.30 15.17
N GLN A 243 8.15 13.63 14.25
CA GLN A 243 9.22 12.67 14.59
C GLN A 243 10.62 13.18 14.22
N GLY A 244 10.74 14.37 13.63
CA GLY A 244 12.03 14.86 13.13
C GLY A 244 12.55 14.07 11.93
N SER A 245 11.69 13.26 11.29
CA SER A 245 12.08 12.41 10.18
C SER A 245 12.15 13.19 8.86
N ILE A 246 12.97 12.75 7.92
CA ILE A 246 13.06 13.36 6.59
C ILE A 246 11.97 12.77 5.68
N LYS A 247 11.18 13.64 5.05
CA LYS A 247 10.21 13.32 4.01
C LYS A 247 10.80 13.66 2.64
N TYR A 248 10.31 12.96 1.62
CA TYR A 248 10.85 13.05 0.27
C TYR A 248 9.73 13.12 -0.78
N ILE A 249 10.01 13.84 -1.86
CA ILE A 249 9.34 13.69 -3.15
C ILE A 249 10.25 12.83 -4.03
N MET A 250 9.70 11.72 -4.52
CA MET A 250 10.40 10.76 -5.37
C MET A 250 9.58 10.48 -6.64
N LEU A 251 10.22 9.84 -7.61
CA LEU A 251 9.55 9.39 -8.82
C LEU A 251 8.46 8.34 -8.56
N ASN A 252 7.50 8.31 -9.47
CA ASN A 252 6.39 7.38 -9.49
C ASN A 252 6.86 5.92 -9.61
N PRO A 253 6.13 4.94 -9.07
CA PRO A 253 6.48 3.52 -9.21
C PRO A 253 6.71 3.01 -10.64
N SER A 254 6.16 3.67 -11.67
CA SER A 254 6.39 3.31 -13.09
C SER A 254 7.76 3.72 -13.63
N SER A 255 8.49 4.59 -12.94
CA SER A 255 9.80 5.10 -13.39
C SER A 255 10.89 4.03 -13.31
N ARG A 256 11.92 4.14 -14.17
CA ARG A 256 13.08 3.22 -14.17
C ARG A 256 13.66 3.03 -12.77
N ILE A 257 13.95 4.13 -12.07
CA ILE A 257 14.66 4.08 -10.78
C ILE A 257 13.89 3.33 -9.68
N LYS A 258 12.56 3.30 -9.77
CA LYS A 258 11.70 2.54 -8.85
C LYS A 258 11.47 1.13 -9.35
N GLY A 259 11.19 0.97 -10.64
CA GLY A 259 10.95 -0.31 -11.30
C GLY A 259 12.16 -1.24 -11.21
N GLU A 260 13.37 -0.75 -11.51
CA GLU A 260 14.61 -1.53 -11.47
C GLU A 260 14.90 -2.04 -10.05
N LYS A 261 14.72 -1.20 -9.02
CA LYS A 261 14.84 -1.63 -7.62
C LYS A 261 13.79 -2.67 -7.23
N ASP A 262 12.56 -2.53 -7.72
CA ASP A 262 11.49 -3.49 -7.47
C ASP A 262 11.78 -4.83 -8.17
N TRP A 263 12.33 -4.80 -9.39
CA TRP A 263 12.80 -5.98 -10.12
C TRP A 263 13.96 -6.67 -9.40
N GLN A 264 15.01 -5.93 -9.02
CA GLN A 264 16.16 -6.46 -8.26
C GLN A 264 15.76 -7.05 -6.90
N LYS A 265 14.73 -6.49 -6.25
CA LYS A 265 14.15 -7.04 -5.03
C LYS A 265 13.62 -8.47 -5.27
N TYR A 266 12.89 -8.70 -6.36
CA TYR A 266 12.41 -10.04 -6.71
C TYR A 266 13.53 -10.97 -7.16
N GLU A 267 14.51 -10.49 -7.92
CA GLU A 267 15.69 -11.30 -8.29
C GLU A 267 16.49 -11.75 -7.05
N THR A 268 16.61 -10.90 -6.04
CA THR A 268 17.24 -11.28 -4.77
C THR A 268 16.44 -12.36 -4.03
N ALA A 269 15.10 -12.30 -4.08
CA ALA A 269 14.25 -13.35 -3.51
C ALA A 269 14.33 -14.67 -4.29
N ARG A 270 14.51 -14.63 -5.63
CA ARG A 270 14.77 -15.82 -6.46
C ARG A 270 16.14 -16.44 -6.19
N ARG A 271 17.17 -15.61 -5.95
CA ARG A 271 18.48 -16.11 -5.51
C ARG A 271 18.37 -16.83 -4.16
N LEU A 272 17.60 -16.28 -3.22
CA LEU A 272 17.32 -16.95 -1.94
C LEU A 272 16.66 -18.33 -2.17
N LYS A 273 15.69 -18.46 -3.09
CA LYS A 273 15.05 -19.76 -3.42
C LYS A 273 16.08 -20.86 -3.69
N LYS A 274 17.19 -20.54 -4.37
CA LYS A 274 18.22 -21.53 -4.74
C LYS A 274 19.09 -22.00 -3.57
N CYS A 275 19.21 -21.22 -2.50
CA CYS A 275 20.06 -21.53 -1.35
C CYS A 275 19.30 -21.64 -0.03
N VAL A 276 17.97 -21.48 -0.03
CA VAL A 276 17.15 -21.45 1.19
C VAL A 276 17.28 -22.74 2.00
N ASP A 277 17.36 -23.90 1.35
CA ASP A 277 17.46 -25.18 2.06
C ASP A 277 18.82 -25.34 2.77
N LYS A 278 19.90 -24.83 2.17
CA LYS A 278 21.21 -24.73 2.83
C LYS A 278 21.12 -23.86 4.09
N ILE A 279 20.46 -22.70 3.99
CA ILE A 279 20.26 -21.79 5.14
C ILE A 279 19.40 -22.44 6.22
N ARG A 280 18.36 -23.18 5.82
CA ARG A 280 17.47 -23.93 6.74
C ARG A 280 18.22 -25.02 7.49
N ASN A 281 19.07 -25.77 6.81
CA ASN A 281 19.91 -26.78 7.45
C ASN A 281 20.88 -26.12 8.45
N GLN A 282 21.52 -25.02 8.06
CA GLN A 282 22.43 -24.28 8.94
C GLN A 282 21.73 -23.77 10.20
N TYR A 283 20.59 -23.09 10.11
CA TYR A 283 19.95 -22.57 11.32
C TYR A 283 19.40 -23.70 12.21
N ARG A 284 19.03 -24.86 11.63
CA ARG A 284 18.61 -26.05 12.38
C ARG A 284 19.76 -26.66 13.18
N GLU A 285 20.97 -26.63 12.64
CA GLU A 285 22.19 -27.00 13.35
C GLU A 285 22.54 -25.99 14.44
N ASP A 286 22.45 -24.69 14.13
CA ASP A 286 22.74 -23.59 15.04
C ASP A 286 21.86 -23.61 16.31
N TRP A 287 20.66 -24.21 16.27
CA TRP A 287 19.84 -24.43 17.47
C TRP A 287 20.54 -25.25 18.56
N LYS A 288 21.55 -26.04 18.20
CA LYS A 288 22.35 -26.89 19.10
C LYS A 288 23.66 -26.23 19.52
N SER A 289 23.97 -25.03 19.02
CA SER A 289 25.23 -24.33 19.31
C SER A 289 25.45 -24.17 20.82
N LYS A 290 26.70 -24.11 21.27
CA LYS A 290 27.01 -23.79 22.68
C LYS A 290 26.75 -22.31 23.00
N GLU A 291 26.76 -21.44 21.99
CA GLU A 291 26.57 -20.01 22.16
C GLU A 291 25.10 -19.60 22.11
N MET A 292 24.63 -18.91 23.16
CA MET A 292 23.26 -18.42 23.26
C MET A 292 22.89 -17.47 22.10
N LYS A 293 23.80 -16.58 21.72
CA LYS A 293 23.62 -15.62 20.62
C LYS A 293 23.32 -16.32 19.28
N VAL A 294 24.01 -17.43 19.03
CA VAL A 294 23.81 -18.25 17.81
C VAL A 294 22.43 -18.92 17.84
N ARG A 295 22.03 -19.49 18.99
CA ARG A 295 20.69 -20.08 19.15
C ARG A 295 19.57 -19.05 18.96
N GLN A 296 19.68 -17.88 19.60
CA GLN A 296 18.69 -16.81 19.48
C GLN A 296 18.55 -16.34 18.04
N ARG A 297 19.67 -16.08 17.36
CA ARG A 297 19.69 -15.71 15.94
C ARG A 297 19.01 -16.78 15.07
N ALA A 298 19.30 -18.06 15.31
CA ALA A 298 18.76 -19.16 14.54
C ALA A 298 17.26 -19.37 14.77
N VAL A 299 16.76 -19.20 16.00
CA VAL A 299 15.33 -19.24 16.31
C VAL A 299 14.59 -18.03 15.73
N ALA A 300 15.16 -16.83 15.81
CA ALA A 300 14.59 -15.64 15.19
C ALA A 300 14.52 -15.79 13.66
N LEU A 301 15.57 -16.34 13.03
CA LEU A 301 15.56 -16.62 11.59
C LEU A 301 14.50 -17.67 11.22
N TYR A 302 14.31 -18.71 12.04
CA TYR A 302 13.24 -19.68 11.88
C TYR A 302 11.86 -19.03 11.91
N PHE A 303 11.58 -18.11 12.84
CA PHE A 303 10.30 -17.39 12.88
C PHE A 303 10.10 -16.48 11.66
N ILE A 304 11.16 -15.81 11.17
CA ILE A 304 11.09 -15.00 9.96
C ILE A 304 10.83 -15.89 8.72
N ASP A 305 11.48 -17.05 8.62
CA ASP A 305 11.31 -17.99 7.51
C ASP A 305 9.93 -18.67 7.53
N LYS A 306 9.49 -19.21 8.67
CA LYS A 306 8.22 -19.97 8.74
C LYS A 306 6.99 -19.11 8.85
N LEU A 307 7.04 -18.05 9.66
CA LEU A 307 5.88 -17.23 9.99
C LEU A 307 5.87 -15.89 9.25
N ALA A 308 6.86 -15.65 8.39
CA ALA A 308 7.02 -14.40 7.66
C ALA A 308 6.93 -13.17 8.59
N LEU A 309 7.51 -13.26 9.80
CA LEU A 309 7.60 -12.12 10.70
C LEU A 309 8.50 -11.03 10.10
N ARG A 310 8.24 -9.77 10.48
CA ARG A 310 9.15 -8.66 10.15
C ARG A 310 10.34 -8.68 11.09
N ALA A 311 11.47 -8.12 10.65
CA ALA A 311 12.71 -8.10 11.43
C ALA A 311 12.53 -7.54 12.85
N GLY A 312 11.80 -6.42 13.01
CA GLY A 312 11.58 -5.78 14.31
C GLY A 312 12.76 -4.94 14.76
N ASN A 313 12.89 -3.73 14.20
CA ASN A 313 13.87 -2.77 14.70
C ASN A 313 13.40 -2.20 16.03
N GLU A 314 14.33 -2.00 16.96
CA GLU A 314 14.10 -1.22 18.17
C GLU A 314 13.57 0.17 17.83
N LYS A 315 12.72 0.67 18.71
CA LYS A 315 12.11 2.00 18.60
C LYS A 315 12.27 2.71 19.92
N GLU A 316 12.41 4.01 19.83
CA GLU A 316 12.46 4.86 21.01
C GLU A 316 11.12 4.81 21.76
N GLU A 317 11.21 4.45 23.04
CA GLU A 317 10.08 4.34 23.95
C GLU A 317 9.43 5.72 24.15
N GLY A 318 8.09 5.78 24.18
CA GLY A 318 7.36 7.04 24.33
C GLY A 318 7.30 7.93 23.07
N GLU A 319 8.10 7.65 22.03
CA GLU A 319 8.11 8.42 20.78
C GLU A 319 7.24 7.80 19.68
N THR A 320 7.04 6.48 19.74
CA THR A 320 6.27 5.70 18.75
C THR A 320 5.22 4.83 19.42
N ALA A 321 4.26 4.30 18.65
CA ALA A 321 3.34 3.30 19.17
C ALA A 321 4.11 2.00 19.46
N ASP A 322 3.94 1.42 20.66
CA ASP A 322 4.57 0.16 21.04
C ASP A 322 4.09 -0.96 20.12
N THR A 323 5.02 -1.38 19.26
CA THR A 323 4.77 -2.36 18.21
C THR A 323 6.07 -3.05 17.87
N VAL A 324 6.05 -4.37 17.90
CA VAL A 324 7.24 -5.22 17.84
C VAL A 324 7.33 -6.00 16.52
N GLY A 325 8.52 -6.51 16.24
CA GLY A 325 8.75 -7.56 15.24
C GLY A 325 9.66 -8.63 15.84
N CYS A 326 10.14 -9.55 15.01
CA CYS A 326 10.81 -10.77 15.47
C CYS A 326 11.97 -10.53 16.46
N CYS A 327 12.91 -9.66 16.14
CA CYS A 327 14.09 -9.40 16.98
C CYS A 327 13.77 -8.54 18.21
N SER A 328 12.61 -7.87 18.24
CA SER A 328 12.19 -6.99 19.34
C SER A 328 11.00 -7.59 20.10
N LEU A 329 10.80 -8.91 20.01
CA LEU A 329 9.79 -9.60 20.81
C LEU A 329 10.25 -9.60 22.27
N ARG A 330 9.34 -9.24 23.17
CA ARG A 330 9.46 -9.42 24.62
C ARG A 330 8.86 -10.75 25.09
N VAL A 331 9.19 -11.16 26.31
CA VAL A 331 8.71 -12.41 26.94
C VAL A 331 7.18 -12.47 26.97
N GLU A 332 6.50 -11.37 27.30
CA GLU A 332 5.02 -11.28 27.39
C GLU A 332 4.27 -11.62 26.09
N HIS A 333 4.94 -11.58 24.94
CA HIS A 333 4.30 -11.77 23.64
C HIS A 333 4.16 -13.23 23.22
N ILE A 334 4.75 -14.16 23.97
CA ILE A 334 4.67 -15.58 23.68
C ILE A 334 4.29 -16.39 24.91
N ASN A 335 3.42 -17.37 24.71
CA ASN A 335 3.11 -18.39 25.70
C ASN A 335 3.51 -19.77 25.15
N LEU A 336 4.16 -20.56 26.00
CA LEU A 336 4.68 -21.88 25.63
C LEU A 336 3.77 -22.98 26.19
N HIS A 337 3.16 -23.75 25.29
CA HIS A 337 2.28 -24.85 25.64
C HIS A 337 2.91 -26.18 25.21
N PRO A 338 3.30 -27.07 26.15
CA PRO A 338 3.86 -28.37 25.80
C PRO A 338 2.93 -29.20 24.91
N GLU A 339 1.62 -29.11 25.15
CA GLU A 339 0.56 -29.67 24.33
C GLU A 339 -0.63 -28.70 24.32
N LEU A 340 -1.19 -28.43 23.14
CA LEU A 340 -2.40 -27.61 22.98
C LEU A 340 -3.14 -28.03 21.71
N ASP A 341 -4.47 -28.14 21.79
CA ASP A 341 -5.33 -28.49 20.64
C ASP A 341 -4.88 -29.81 19.93
N GLY A 342 -4.34 -30.77 20.70
CA GLY A 342 -3.82 -32.06 20.20
C GLY A 342 -2.48 -31.96 19.45
N GLN A 343 -1.77 -30.85 19.57
CA GLN A 343 -0.47 -30.61 18.95
C GLN A 343 0.60 -30.43 20.02
N GLU A 344 1.77 -31.05 19.83
CA GLU A 344 2.91 -30.90 20.73
C GLU A 344 3.71 -29.62 20.43
N TYR A 345 4.34 -29.05 21.46
CA TYR A 345 5.27 -27.92 21.38
C TYR A 345 4.67 -26.69 20.69
N VAL A 346 3.52 -26.23 21.18
CA VAL A 346 2.80 -25.08 20.61
C VAL A 346 3.30 -23.79 21.22
N VAL A 347 3.67 -22.84 20.36
CA VAL A 347 3.96 -21.45 20.74
C VAL A 347 2.77 -20.60 20.36
N GLU A 348 2.13 -20.01 21.36
CA GLU A 348 1.08 -19.01 21.16
C GLU A 348 1.73 -17.62 21.10
N PHE A 349 1.59 -16.95 19.96
CA PHE A 349 2.03 -15.57 19.75
C PHE A 349 0.85 -14.62 19.90
N ASP A 350 1.05 -13.55 20.65
CA ASP A 350 0.08 -12.45 20.74
C ASP A 350 0.80 -11.11 20.93
N PHE A 351 0.87 -10.32 19.85
CA PHE A 351 1.52 -9.02 19.91
C PHE A 351 1.00 -8.05 18.85
N LEU A 352 1.27 -6.76 19.01
CA LEU A 352 0.96 -5.74 18.01
C LEU A 352 2.14 -5.55 17.07
N GLY A 353 1.97 -5.91 15.80
CA GLY A 353 2.96 -5.70 14.76
C GLY A 353 2.92 -4.29 14.15
N LYS A 354 3.54 -4.15 12.97
CA LYS A 354 3.49 -2.90 12.19
C LYS A 354 2.05 -2.38 12.06
N ASP A 355 1.88 -1.07 12.22
CA ASP A 355 0.59 -0.37 12.15
C ASP A 355 -0.38 -0.75 13.28
N SER A 356 0.14 -1.34 14.36
CA SER A 356 -0.62 -1.86 15.52
C SER A 356 -1.65 -2.92 15.13
N ILE A 357 -1.37 -3.69 14.08
CA ILE A 357 -2.17 -4.85 13.68
C ILE A 357 -1.75 -6.02 14.56
N ARG A 358 -2.69 -6.59 15.31
CA ARG A 358 -2.48 -7.76 16.16
C ARG A 358 -2.03 -8.95 15.30
N TYR A 359 -0.97 -9.62 15.73
CA TYR A 359 -0.57 -10.92 15.26
C TYR A 359 -0.92 -11.91 16.36
N TYR A 360 -1.94 -12.73 16.12
CA TYR A 360 -2.33 -13.83 16.99
C TYR A 360 -2.16 -15.13 16.21
N ASN A 361 -1.38 -16.08 16.72
CA ASN A 361 -1.20 -17.36 16.07
C ASN A 361 -0.75 -18.43 17.06
N LYS A 362 -1.29 -19.65 16.93
CA LYS A 362 -0.82 -20.84 17.66
C LYS A 362 -0.06 -21.72 16.69
N VAL A 363 1.23 -21.91 16.94
CA VAL A 363 2.13 -22.56 15.97
C VAL A 363 2.86 -23.71 16.65
N PRO A 364 2.67 -24.96 16.19
CA PRO A 364 3.55 -26.06 16.54
C PRO A 364 4.96 -25.80 16.02
N VAL A 365 5.95 -25.90 16.89
CA VAL A 365 7.36 -25.71 16.52
C VAL A 365 8.16 -26.97 16.76
N GLU A 366 9.35 -27.05 16.15
CA GLU A 366 10.26 -28.16 16.41
C GLU A 366 10.67 -28.18 17.89
N LYS A 367 10.74 -29.37 18.51
CA LYS A 367 11.06 -29.56 19.94
C LYS A 367 12.26 -28.74 20.42
N ARG A 368 13.31 -28.62 19.60
CA ARG A 368 14.52 -27.84 19.93
C ARG A 368 14.24 -26.34 20.00
N VAL A 369 13.38 -25.82 19.12
CA VAL A 369 12.94 -24.41 19.16
C VAL A 369 12.18 -24.17 20.46
N PHE A 370 11.22 -25.02 20.80
CA PHE A 370 10.44 -24.90 22.04
C PHE A 370 11.33 -24.91 23.29
N LYS A 371 12.26 -25.87 23.39
CA LYS A 371 13.23 -25.93 24.50
C LYS A 371 14.14 -24.71 24.56
N ASN A 372 14.58 -24.19 23.42
CA ASN A 372 15.37 -22.97 23.39
C ASN A 372 14.55 -21.75 23.85
N LEU A 373 13.26 -21.64 23.49
CA LEU A 373 12.41 -20.56 23.99
C LEU A 373 12.25 -20.61 25.51
N GLN A 374 12.10 -21.80 26.10
CA GLN A 374 12.08 -21.95 27.57
C GLN A 374 13.34 -21.36 28.20
N LEU A 375 14.51 -21.64 27.63
CA LEU A 375 15.79 -21.07 28.08
C LEU A 375 15.89 -19.56 27.85
N PHE A 376 15.32 -19.04 26.75
CA PHE A 376 15.37 -17.61 26.44
C PHE A 376 14.49 -16.76 27.38
N MET A 377 13.48 -17.38 28.00
CA MET A 377 12.57 -16.77 28.96
C MET A 377 13.00 -16.97 30.42
N GLU A 378 14.00 -17.83 30.67
CA GLU A 378 14.46 -18.16 32.02
C GLU A 378 15.07 -16.93 32.72
N ASN A 379 14.65 -16.66 33.95
CA ASN A 379 15.08 -15.52 34.77
C ASN A 379 14.83 -14.13 34.14
N LYS A 380 13.77 -14.00 33.33
CA LYS A 380 13.34 -12.73 32.72
C LYS A 380 11.96 -12.29 33.19
N GLN A 381 11.74 -10.99 33.22
CA GLN A 381 10.43 -10.37 33.42
C GLN A 381 9.64 -10.30 32.11
N PRO A 382 8.30 -10.12 32.17
CA PRO A 382 7.46 -10.00 30.97
C PRO A 382 7.91 -8.94 29.96
N GLU A 383 8.42 -7.81 30.45
CA GLU A 383 8.91 -6.66 29.69
C GLU A 383 10.31 -6.85 29.08
N ASP A 384 11.05 -7.88 29.49
CA ASP A 384 12.39 -8.11 28.96
C ASP A 384 12.34 -8.66 27.53
N ASP A 385 13.35 -8.32 26.73
CA ASP A 385 13.50 -8.85 25.38
C ASP A 385 13.70 -10.38 25.40
N LEU A 386 12.89 -11.07 24.59
CA LEU A 386 13.00 -12.51 24.38
C LEU A 386 14.38 -12.87 23.80
N PHE A 387 14.87 -12.04 22.88
CA PHE A 387 16.18 -12.22 22.23
C PHE A 387 17.20 -11.18 22.72
N ASP A 388 17.57 -11.24 23.99
CA ASP A 388 18.43 -10.25 24.70
C ASP A 388 19.82 -10.00 24.07
N ARG A 389 20.33 -10.92 23.23
CA ARG A 389 21.66 -10.78 22.59
C ARG A 389 21.57 -10.58 21.09
N LEU A 390 20.40 -10.22 20.58
CA LEU A 390 20.10 -10.08 19.16
C LEU A 390 19.50 -8.72 18.86
N ASN A 391 19.91 -8.15 17.73
CA ASN A 391 19.20 -7.05 17.09
C ASN A 391 19.20 -7.27 15.57
N THR A 392 18.46 -6.43 14.85
CA THR A 392 18.31 -6.57 13.39
C THR A 392 19.62 -6.35 12.64
N GLY A 393 20.56 -5.56 13.19
CA GLY A 393 21.90 -5.37 12.63
C GLY A 393 22.70 -6.68 12.64
N ILE A 394 22.74 -7.35 13.78
CA ILE A 394 23.41 -8.65 13.96
C ILE A 394 22.79 -9.70 13.03
N LEU A 395 21.46 -9.78 12.97
CA LEU A 395 20.77 -10.73 12.10
C LEU A 395 21.08 -10.48 10.62
N ASN A 396 20.95 -9.23 10.15
CA ASN A 396 21.19 -8.92 8.73
C ASN A 396 22.66 -9.06 8.35
N LYS A 397 23.61 -8.80 9.27
CA LYS A 397 25.02 -9.04 9.01
C LYS A 397 25.29 -10.52 8.74
N HIS A 398 24.74 -11.41 9.57
CA HIS A 398 24.84 -12.85 9.35
C HIS A 398 24.17 -13.28 8.03
N LEU A 399 22.99 -12.75 7.71
CA LEU A 399 22.30 -13.04 6.45
C LEU A 399 23.13 -12.61 5.23
N GLN A 400 23.76 -11.44 5.28
CA GLN A 400 24.64 -10.95 4.22
C GLN A 400 25.82 -11.90 3.96
N ASP A 401 26.36 -12.52 5.03
CA ASP A 401 27.45 -13.50 4.90
C ASP A 401 26.96 -14.84 4.30
N LEU A 402 25.67 -15.19 4.47
CA LEU A 402 25.06 -16.38 3.85
C LEU A 402 24.72 -16.18 2.37
N MET A 403 24.32 -14.98 1.97
CA MET A 403 24.03 -14.61 0.59
C MET A 403 24.11 -13.09 0.42
N GLU A 404 24.86 -12.65 -0.59
CA GLU A 404 25.02 -11.23 -0.87
C GLU A 404 23.67 -10.52 -1.14
N GLY A 405 23.40 -9.47 -0.36
CA GLY A 405 22.18 -8.67 -0.42
C GLY A 405 21.01 -9.28 0.37
N LEU A 406 21.22 -10.40 1.06
CA LEU A 406 20.20 -11.04 1.87
C LEU A 406 19.94 -10.24 3.15
N THR A 407 18.67 -10.00 3.41
CA THR A 407 18.19 -9.35 4.63
C THR A 407 16.89 -10.00 5.06
N ALA A 408 16.47 -9.81 6.32
CA ALA A 408 15.26 -10.41 6.86
C ALA A 408 13.99 -10.12 6.02
N LYS A 409 13.91 -8.95 5.38
CA LYS A 409 12.79 -8.58 4.49
C LYS A 409 12.68 -9.47 3.24
N VAL A 410 13.80 -10.04 2.77
CA VAL A 410 13.83 -10.88 1.55
C VAL A 410 13.03 -12.16 1.77
N PHE A 411 13.08 -12.76 2.97
CA PHE A 411 12.28 -13.94 3.31
C PHE A 411 10.78 -13.69 3.16
N ARG A 412 10.27 -12.52 3.57
CA ARG A 412 8.85 -12.18 3.37
C ARG A 412 8.50 -12.10 1.88
N THR A 413 9.36 -11.52 1.05
CA THR A 413 9.14 -11.46 -0.41
C THR A 413 9.20 -12.84 -1.05
N TYR A 414 10.19 -13.66 -0.65
CA TYR A 414 10.36 -15.03 -1.10
C TYR A 414 9.15 -15.89 -0.76
N ASN A 415 8.78 -15.97 0.53
CA ASN A 415 7.65 -16.77 1.00
C ASN A 415 6.34 -16.33 0.35
N ALA A 416 6.09 -15.02 0.26
CA ALA A 416 4.89 -14.51 -0.38
C ALA A 416 4.81 -14.90 -1.88
N SER A 417 5.91 -14.77 -2.62
CA SER A 417 5.95 -15.08 -4.06
C SER A 417 5.85 -16.57 -4.32
N ILE A 418 6.60 -17.41 -3.60
CA ILE A 418 6.57 -18.86 -3.79
C ILE A 418 5.21 -19.47 -3.40
N THR A 419 4.59 -18.99 -2.31
CA THR A 419 3.23 -19.41 -1.93
C THR A 419 2.21 -19.03 -2.99
N LEU A 420 2.29 -17.83 -3.59
CA LEU A 420 1.38 -17.47 -4.69
C LEU A 420 1.53 -18.43 -5.87
N GLN A 421 2.76 -18.71 -6.32
CA GLN A 421 3.01 -19.59 -7.46
C GLN A 421 2.47 -21.01 -7.21
N GLN A 422 2.72 -21.56 -6.01
CA GLN A 422 2.22 -22.89 -5.62
C GLN A 422 0.69 -22.91 -5.55
N GLN A 423 0.08 -21.94 -4.87
CA GLN A 423 -1.37 -21.89 -4.73
C GLN A 423 -2.08 -21.64 -6.07
N LEU A 424 -1.53 -20.85 -6.98
CA LEU A 424 -2.09 -20.70 -8.32
C LEU A 424 -2.01 -22.01 -9.12
N LYS A 425 -0.94 -22.79 -8.94
CA LYS A 425 -0.79 -24.11 -9.57
C LYS A 425 -1.79 -25.13 -9.02
N GLU A 426 -2.07 -25.10 -7.72
CA GLU A 426 -2.99 -26.03 -7.05
C GLU A 426 -4.47 -25.68 -7.24
N LEU A 427 -4.81 -24.39 -7.19
CA LEU A 427 -6.21 -23.93 -7.14
C LEU A 427 -6.82 -23.61 -8.51
N THR A 428 -6.02 -23.47 -9.57
CA THR A 428 -6.54 -23.10 -10.89
C THR A 428 -6.93 -24.35 -11.68
N ALA A 429 -8.23 -24.52 -11.97
CA ALA A 429 -8.71 -25.60 -12.82
C ALA A 429 -8.69 -25.19 -14.32
N PRO A 430 -8.27 -26.06 -15.24
CA PRO A 430 -8.15 -25.73 -16.67
C PRO A 430 -9.47 -25.33 -17.34
N ASP A 431 -10.55 -26.02 -16.99
CA ASP A 431 -11.90 -25.93 -17.57
C ASP A 431 -12.77 -24.81 -16.98
N GLU A 432 -12.28 -24.10 -15.96
CA GLU A 432 -13.00 -22.99 -15.35
C GLU A 432 -13.14 -21.78 -16.29
N ASN A 433 -14.26 -21.06 -16.19
CA ASN A 433 -14.41 -19.77 -16.85
C ASN A 433 -13.58 -18.67 -16.16
N ILE A 434 -13.41 -17.52 -16.85
CA ILE A 434 -12.60 -16.41 -16.36
C ILE A 434 -13.02 -15.93 -14.95
N PRO A 435 -14.32 -15.72 -14.63
CA PRO A 435 -14.74 -15.38 -13.27
C PRO A 435 -14.28 -16.37 -12.18
N ALA A 436 -14.41 -17.68 -12.43
CA ALA A 436 -13.96 -18.70 -11.49
C ALA A 436 -12.42 -18.69 -11.33
N LYS A 437 -11.67 -18.58 -12.44
CA LYS A 437 -10.21 -18.42 -12.38
C LYS A 437 -9.77 -17.20 -11.57
N ILE A 438 -10.50 -16.08 -11.65
CA ILE A 438 -10.23 -14.88 -10.83
C ILE A 438 -10.48 -15.16 -9.34
N LEU A 439 -11.50 -15.96 -8.99
CA LEU A 439 -11.72 -16.40 -7.61
C LEU A 439 -10.54 -17.23 -7.10
N SER A 440 -10.06 -18.18 -7.92
CA SER A 440 -8.88 -19.01 -7.61
C SER A 440 -7.63 -18.14 -7.41
N TYR A 441 -7.42 -17.12 -8.24
CA TYR A 441 -6.36 -16.13 -8.04
C TYR A 441 -6.50 -15.37 -6.71
N ASN A 442 -7.72 -14.93 -6.38
CA ASN A 442 -7.96 -14.19 -5.14
C ASN A 442 -7.77 -15.06 -3.90
N ARG A 443 -8.16 -16.34 -3.95
CA ARG A 443 -7.88 -17.35 -2.91
C ARG A 443 -6.39 -17.58 -2.72
N ALA A 444 -5.63 -17.72 -3.82
CA ALA A 444 -4.18 -17.85 -3.77
C ALA A 444 -3.52 -16.60 -3.12
N ASN A 445 -3.93 -15.39 -3.51
CA ASN A 445 -3.43 -14.17 -2.88
C ASN A 445 -3.90 -14.01 -1.42
N ARG A 446 -5.06 -14.57 -1.05
CA ARG A 446 -5.54 -14.58 0.34
C ARG A 446 -4.64 -15.42 1.24
N ALA A 447 -4.24 -16.61 0.80
CA ALA A 447 -3.27 -17.43 1.52
C ALA A 447 -1.97 -16.65 1.80
N VAL A 448 -1.47 -15.89 0.82
CA VAL A 448 -0.31 -15.01 1.01
C VAL A 448 -0.60 -13.87 2.00
N ALA A 449 -1.77 -13.25 1.91
CA ALA A 449 -2.16 -12.17 2.82
C ALA A 449 -2.28 -12.65 4.27
N ILE A 450 -2.80 -13.87 4.49
CA ILE A 450 -2.86 -14.54 5.80
C ILE A 450 -1.45 -14.78 6.33
N LEU A 451 -0.56 -15.39 5.51
CA LEU A 451 0.85 -15.62 5.87
C LEU A 451 1.55 -14.31 6.27
N CYS A 452 1.27 -13.21 5.57
CA CYS A 452 1.86 -11.91 5.86
C CYS A 452 1.15 -11.10 6.95
N ASN A 453 0.12 -11.65 7.59
CA ASN A 453 -0.78 -10.99 8.52
C ASN A 453 -1.32 -9.63 8.00
N HIS A 454 -1.74 -9.59 6.74
CA HIS A 454 -2.36 -8.41 6.12
C HIS A 454 -3.87 -8.37 6.41
N GLN A 455 -4.20 -7.93 7.62
CA GLN A 455 -5.58 -7.81 8.08
C GLN A 455 -6.17 -6.42 7.83
N ARG A 456 -7.51 -6.34 7.82
CA ARG A 456 -8.28 -5.11 7.88
C ARG A 456 -9.52 -5.29 8.74
N ALA A 457 -10.01 -4.21 9.34
CA ALA A 457 -11.32 -4.20 9.97
C ALA A 457 -12.41 -4.46 8.91
N PRO A 458 -13.49 -5.19 9.25
CA PRO A 458 -14.66 -5.31 8.37
C PRO A 458 -15.18 -3.91 7.97
N PRO A 459 -15.51 -3.68 6.68
CA PRO A 459 -16.09 -2.42 6.26
C PRO A 459 -17.39 -2.11 7.04
N LYS A 460 -17.59 -0.86 7.48
CA LYS A 460 -18.78 -0.46 8.27
C LYS A 460 -20.12 -0.76 7.56
N THR A 461 -20.12 -0.78 6.22
CA THR A 461 -21.31 -1.05 5.40
C THR A 461 -21.31 -2.46 4.78
N PHE A 462 -20.51 -3.38 5.31
CA PHE A 462 -20.32 -4.71 4.73
C PHE A 462 -21.62 -5.52 4.69
N GLU A 463 -22.29 -5.67 5.84
CA GLU A 463 -23.54 -6.45 5.95
C GLU A 463 -24.61 -5.94 4.98
N LYS A 464 -24.85 -4.62 4.95
CA LYS A 464 -25.78 -4.00 3.99
C LYS A 464 -25.39 -4.28 2.53
N SER A 465 -24.10 -4.26 2.21
CA SER A 465 -23.64 -4.58 0.86
C SER A 465 -23.78 -6.07 0.51
N MET A 466 -23.67 -6.98 1.48
CA MET A 466 -23.85 -8.41 1.27
C MET A 466 -25.32 -8.76 1.10
N MET A 467 -26.21 -8.19 1.92
CA MET A 467 -27.67 -8.31 1.75
C MET A 467 -28.11 -7.87 0.34
N ASN A 468 -27.64 -6.69 -0.11
CA ASN A 468 -27.94 -6.20 -1.46
C ASN A 468 -27.43 -7.12 -2.58
N LEU A 469 -26.32 -7.83 -2.35
CA LEU A 469 -25.79 -8.78 -3.32
C LEU A 469 -26.59 -10.09 -3.32
N GLN A 470 -26.98 -10.56 -2.13
CA GLN A 470 -27.82 -11.74 -1.97
C GLN A 470 -29.19 -11.55 -2.63
N SER A 471 -29.86 -10.41 -2.42
CA SER A 471 -31.14 -10.12 -3.09
C SER A 471 -31.02 -10.13 -4.63
N LYS A 472 -29.87 -9.71 -5.18
CA LYS A 472 -29.62 -9.79 -6.62
C LYS A 472 -29.40 -11.24 -7.10
N ILE A 473 -28.74 -12.06 -6.29
CA ILE A 473 -28.55 -13.49 -6.55
C ILE A 473 -29.91 -14.19 -6.57
N ASP A 474 -30.77 -13.93 -5.58
CA ASP A 474 -32.09 -14.57 -5.46
C ASP A 474 -33.00 -14.18 -6.63
N ALA A 475 -33.07 -12.89 -6.97
CA ALA A 475 -33.79 -12.43 -8.17
C ALA A 475 -33.24 -13.06 -9.46
N LYS A 476 -31.94 -13.36 -9.51
CA LYS A 476 -31.33 -14.02 -10.68
C LYS A 476 -31.65 -15.51 -10.74
N LYS A 477 -31.77 -16.18 -9.59
CA LYS A 477 -32.23 -17.57 -9.48
C LYS A 477 -33.67 -17.71 -9.95
N GLU A 478 -34.54 -16.77 -9.60
CA GLU A 478 -35.92 -16.72 -10.10
C GLU A 478 -35.97 -16.61 -11.64
N GLN A 479 -35.24 -15.64 -12.21
CA GLN A 479 -35.14 -15.48 -13.67
C GLN A 479 -34.64 -16.76 -14.37
N LEU A 480 -33.67 -17.46 -13.77
CA LEU A 480 -33.15 -18.71 -14.30
C LEU A 480 -34.19 -19.85 -14.21
N ALA A 481 -34.95 -19.92 -13.11
CA ALA A 481 -36.02 -20.90 -12.96
C ALA A 481 -37.12 -20.70 -14.01
N ASP A 482 -37.49 -19.45 -14.30
CA ASP A 482 -38.44 -19.11 -15.36
C ASP A 482 -37.91 -19.48 -16.75
N ALA A 483 -36.67 -19.11 -17.07
CA ALA A 483 -36.05 -19.47 -18.34
C ALA A 483 -35.92 -20.98 -18.54
N ARG A 484 -35.69 -21.75 -17.46
CA ARG A 484 -35.68 -23.23 -17.50
C ARG A 484 -37.07 -23.80 -17.74
N ARG A 485 -38.12 -23.19 -17.18
CA ARG A 485 -39.53 -23.56 -17.47
C ARG A 485 -39.87 -23.31 -18.94
N ASP A 486 -39.52 -22.14 -19.47
CA ASP A 486 -39.68 -21.80 -20.89
C ASP A 486 -38.93 -22.76 -21.83
N LEU A 487 -37.71 -23.16 -21.46
CA LEU A 487 -36.96 -24.12 -22.26
C LEU A 487 -37.61 -25.51 -22.24
N LYS A 488 -38.22 -25.89 -21.10
CA LYS A 488 -38.94 -27.17 -20.96
C LYS A 488 -40.19 -27.20 -21.83
N SER A 489 -41.00 -26.14 -21.83
CA SER A 489 -42.18 -26.03 -22.71
C SER A 489 -41.79 -26.02 -24.19
N ALA A 490 -40.80 -25.21 -24.58
CA ALA A 490 -40.31 -25.16 -25.96
C ALA A 490 -39.81 -26.52 -26.46
N LYS A 491 -39.16 -27.32 -25.59
CA LYS A 491 -38.74 -28.69 -25.93
C LYS A 491 -39.92 -29.65 -26.09
N ALA A 492 -41.00 -29.47 -25.33
CA ALA A 492 -42.22 -30.27 -25.48
C ALA A 492 -42.91 -29.94 -26.81
N ASP A 493 -43.07 -28.67 -27.14
CA ASP A 493 -43.69 -28.23 -28.41
C ASP A 493 -42.89 -28.71 -29.63
N ALA A 494 -41.56 -28.66 -29.55
CA ALA A 494 -40.68 -29.17 -30.61
C ALA A 494 -40.78 -30.69 -30.81
N LYS A 495 -41.17 -31.47 -29.79
CA LYS A 495 -41.42 -32.91 -29.93
C LYS A 495 -42.72 -33.21 -30.68
N VAL A 496 -43.72 -32.33 -30.54
CA VAL A 496 -45.04 -32.49 -31.17
C VAL A 496 -45.01 -32.00 -32.61
N LEU A 497 -44.54 -30.78 -32.86
CA LEU A 497 -44.61 -30.12 -34.17
C LEU A 497 -43.45 -30.49 -35.12
N LYS A 498 -42.27 -30.85 -34.59
CA LYS A 498 -41.06 -31.29 -35.33
C LYS A 498 -40.63 -30.42 -36.52
N ASP A 499 -40.96 -29.14 -36.52
CA ASP A 499 -40.65 -28.21 -37.60
C ASP A 499 -39.39 -27.35 -37.32
N ALA A 500 -38.85 -26.72 -38.37
CA ALA A 500 -37.63 -25.92 -38.25
C ALA A 500 -37.79 -24.68 -37.35
N LYS A 501 -39.01 -24.15 -37.20
CA LYS A 501 -39.29 -22.96 -36.39
C LYS A 501 -39.21 -23.31 -34.90
N THR A 502 -39.81 -24.42 -34.47
CA THR A 502 -39.74 -24.85 -33.06
C THR A 502 -38.33 -25.24 -32.63
N LYS A 503 -37.51 -25.83 -33.52
CA LYS A 503 -36.07 -26.05 -33.25
C LYS A 503 -35.29 -24.75 -32.98
N LYS A 504 -35.53 -23.69 -33.76
CA LYS A 504 -34.91 -22.37 -33.54
C LYS A 504 -35.33 -21.74 -32.20
N VAL A 505 -36.58 -21.92 -31.79
CA VAL A 505 -37.08 -21.43 -30.49
C VAL A 505 -36.37 -22.14 -29.33
N VAL A 506 -36.21 -23.47 -29.39
CA VAL A 506 -35.46 -24.24 -28.39
C VAL A 506 -34.01 -23.77 -28.29
N GLU A 507 -33.35 -23.53 -29.43
CA GLU A 507 -31.97 -23.04 -29.43
C GLU A 507 -31.84 -21.66 -28.77
N SER A 508 -32.75 -20.74 -29.08
CA SER A 508 -32.81 -19.41 -28.47
C SER A 508 -33.02 -19.47 -26.95
N LYS A 509 -34.00 -20.27 -26.50
CA LYS A 509 -34.26 -20.45 -25.06
C LYS A 509 -33.10 -21.15 -24.35
N LYS A 510 -32.41 -22.09 -25.00
CA LYS A 510 -31.20 -22.74 -24.46
C LYS A 510 -30.07 -21.73 -24.26
N LYS A 511 -29.82 -20.85 -25.25
CA LYS A 511 -28.85 -19.74 -25.14
C LYS A 511 -29.21 -18.75 -24.03
N ALA A 512 -30.50 -18.48 -23.82
CA ALA A 512 -30.97 -17.62 -22.73
C ALA A 512 -30.69 -18.22 -21.35
N VAL A 513 -30.95 -19.53 -21.17
CA VAL A 513 -30.62 -20.26 -19.92
C VAL A 513 -29.12 -20.22 -19.66
N GLN A 514 -28.28 -20.54 -20.65
CA GLN A 514 -26.81 -20.49 -20.50
C GLN A 514 -26.32 -19.10 -20.06
N ARG A 515 -26.84 -18.03 -20.68
CA ARG A 515 -26.48 -16.65 -20.31
C ARG A 515 -26.87 -16.33 -18.86
N LEU A 516 -28.03 -16.78 -18.41
CA LEU A 516 -28.50 -16.56 -17.04
C LEU A 516 -27.67 -17.37 -16.03
N GLU A 517 -27.29 -18.60 -16.37
CA GLU A 517 -26.38 -19.44 -15.55
C GLU A 517 -25.02 -18.78 -15.38
N GLU A 518 -24.42 -18.27 -16.46
CA GLU A 518 -23.15 -17.52 -16.40
C GLU A 518 -23.24 -16.26 -15.54
N GLN A 519 -24.36 -15.52 -15.66
CA GLN A 519 -24.58 -14.31 -14.87
C GLN A 519 -24.78 -14.61 -13.38
N LEU A 520 -25.54 -15.66 -13.06
CA LEU A 520 -25.74 -16.12 -11.69
C LEU A 520 -24.42 -16.57 -11.07
N MET A 521 -23.67 -17.44 -11.77
CA MET A 521 -22.37 -17.92 -11.32
C MET A 521 -21.41 -16.75 -11.02
N LYS A 522 -21.39 -15.72 -11.87
CA LYS A 522 -20.58 -14.51 -11.65
C LYS A 522 -20.97 -13.78 -10.36
N LEU A 523 -22.26 -13.67 -10.05
CA LEU A 523 -22.73 -13.02 -8.82
C LEU A 523 -22.38 -13.84 -7.57
N GLU A 524 -22.57 -15.17 -7.64
CA GLU A 524 -22.22 -16.08 -6.55
C GLU A 524 -20.72 -16.05 -6.26
N VAL A 525 -19.88 -16.12 -7.30
CA VAL A 525 -18.43 -15.95 -7.18
C VAL A 525 -18.05 -14.61 -6.54
N GLN A 526 -18.72 -13.52 -6.91
CA GLN A 526 -18.48 -12.20 -6.29
C GLN A 526 -18.90 -12.15 -4.82
N ALA A 527 -19.96 -12.86 -4.43
CA ALA A 527 -20.39 -12.94 -3.04
C ALA A 527 -19.37 -13.73 -2.21
N THR A 528 -18.95 -14.90 -2.70
CA THR A 528 -17.90 -15.71 -2.07
C THR A 528 -16.59 -14.93 -1.91
N ASP A 529 -16.13 -14.25 -2.97
CA ASP A 529 -14.90 -13.47 -2.93
C ASP A 529 -14.96 -12.33 -1.90
N ARG A 530 -16.12 -11.67 -1.73
CA ARG A 530 -16.31 -10.62 -0.74
C ARG A 530 -16.33 -11.15 0.68
N GLU A 531 -17.03 -12.26 0.91
CA GLU A 531 -17.16 -12.87 2.23
C GLU A 531 -15.81 -13.38 2.74
N GLU A 532 -15.14 -14.19 1.92
CA GLU A 532 -13.84 -14.76 2.29
C GLU A 532 -12.75 -13.67 2.48
N ASN A 533 -12.91 -12.47 1.89
CA ASN A 533 -11.99 -11.33 2.05
C ASN A 533 -12.50 -10.25 3.03
N LYS A 534 -13.53 -10.52 3.84
CA LYS A 534 -14.11 -9.53 4.79
C LYS A 534 -13.05 -8.82 5.63
N GLN A 535 -12.13 -9.59 6.22
CA GLN A 535 -11.09 -9.12 7.13
C GLN A 535 -9.66 -9.14 6.53
N ILE A 536 -9.52 -9.43 5.23
CA ILE A 536 -8.21 -9.60 4.60
C ILE A 536 -7.90 -8.47 3.61
N ALA A 537 -6.68 -7.95 3.64
CA ALA A 537 -6.20 -6.86 2.79
C ALA A 537 -5.25 -7.36 1.69
N LEU A 538 -5.82 -7.68 0.52
CA LEU A 538 -5.10 -8.24 -0.63
C LEU A 538 -4.16 -7.26 -1.36
N GLY A 539 -4.38 -5.95 -1.22
CA GLY A 539 -3.66 -4.93 -2.00
C GLY A 539 -2.18 -4.84 -1.64
N THR A 540 -1.84 -5.00 -0.36
CA THR A 540 -0.48 -4.84 0.15
C THR A 540 0.47 -5.94 -0.35
N SER A 541 0.03 -7.21 -0.30
CA SER A 541 0.77 -8.36 -0.87
C SER A 541 0.96 -8.17 -2.36
N LYS A 542 -0.15 -7.97 -3.08
CA LYS A 542 -0.20 -7.82 -4.54
C LYS A 542 0.74 -6.76 -5.11
N LEU A 543 0.91 -5.63 -4.40
CA LEU A 543 1.74 -4.53 -4.88
C LEU A 543 3.22 -4.66 -4.53
N ASN A 544 3.58 -5.34 -3.43
CA ASN A 544 4.91 -5.17 -2.84
C ASN A 544 5.65 -6.48 -2.54
N TYR A 545 4.96 -7.61 -2.43
CA TYR A 545 5.54 -8.88 -1.97
C TYR A 545 5.45 -10.00 -2.99
N LEU A 546 4.55 -9.90 -3.97
CA LEU A 546 4.37 -10.86 -5.04
C LEU A 546 5.15 -10.43 -6.28
N ASP A 547 5.98 -11.32 -6.83
CA ASP A 547 6.61 -11.07 -8.12
C ASP A 547 5.52 -10.96 -9.20
N PRO A 548 5.38 -9.79 -9.85
CA PRO A 548 4.32 -9.58 -10.84
C PRO A 548 4.44 -10.53 -12.04
N ARG A 549 5.63 -11.08 -12.33
CA ARG A 549 5.83 -12.03 -13.44
C ARG A 549 5.09 -13.34 -13.22
N ILE A 550 4.91 -13.78 -11.97
CA ILE A 550 4.06 -14.95 -11.63
C ILE A 550 2.61 -14.69 -12.08
N THR A 551 2.10 -13.49 -11.83
CA THR A 551 0.74 -13.11 -12.23
C THR A 551 0.60 -12.98 -13.73
N VAL A 552 1.60 -12.37 -14.39
CA VAL A 552 1.62 -12.22 -15.85
C VAL A 552 1.64 -13.60 -16.53
N ALA A 553 2.49 -14.50 -16.08
CA ALA A 553 2.59 -15.87 -16.62
C ALA A 553 1.28 -16.63 -16.46
N TRP A 554 0.68 -16.58 -15.27
CA TRP A 554 -0.63 -17.17 -15.02
C TRP A 554 -1.72 -16.58 -15.92
N CYS A 555 -1.73 -15.26 -16.12
CA CYS A 555 -2.70 -14.61 -17.01
C CYS A 555 -2.53 -15.04 -18.46
N LYS A 556 -1.29 -15.14 -18.97
CA LYS A 556 -1.00 -15.60 -20.33
C LYS A 556 -1.41 -17.07 -20.52
N LYS A 557 -0.97 -17.94 -19.62
CA LYS A 557 -1.24 -19.38 -19.62
C LYS A 557 -2.73 -19.74 -19.67
N TRP A 558 -3.56 -18.97 -18.96
CA TRP A 558 -5.00 -19.25 -18.85
C TRP A 558 -5.89 -18.30 -19.66
N GLY A 559 -5.30 -17.45 -20.52
CA GLY A 559 -6.05 -16.48 -21.32
C GLY A 559 -6.87 -15.49 -20.47
N VAL A 560 -6.43 -15.18 -19.25
CA VAL A 560 -7.11 -14.22 -18.37
C VAL A 560 -6.58 -12.81 -18.68
N PRO A 561 -7.43 -11.87 -19.10
CA PRO A 561 -6.97 -10.52 -19.43
C PRO A 561 -6.34 -9.82 -18.21
N ILE A 562 -5.13 -9.31 -18.37
CA ILE A 562 -4.33 -8.75 -17.26
C ILE A 562 -5.06 -7.60 -16.56
N GLU A 563 -5.91 -6.85 -17.25
CA GLU A 563 -6.72 -5.76 -16.72
C GLU A 563 -7.80 -6.20 -15.73
N LYS A 564 -8.15 -7.50 -15.71
CA LYS A 564 -9.03 -8.08 -14.69
C LYS A 564 -8.31 -8.27 -13.35
N ILE A 565 -7.00 -8.44 -13.38
CA ILE A 565 -6.17 -8.59 -12.19
C ILE A 565 -5.56 -7.24 -11.80
N TYR A 566 -4.87 -6.56 -12.71
CA TYR A 566 -4.23 -5.28 -12.43
C TYR A 566 -5.01 -4.10 -13.01
N ASN A 567 -5.30 -3.10 -12.17
CA ASN A 567 -5.87 -1.83 -12.63
C ASN A 567 -4.84 -1.00 -13.43
N LYS A 568 -5.26 0.14 -14.00
CA LYS A 568 -4.39 0.98 -14.84
C LYS A 568 -3.06 1.35 -14.17
N THR A 569 -3.09 1.88 -12.95
CA THR A 569 -1.89 2.28 -12.20
C THR A 569 -0.98 1.09 -11.86
N GLN A 570 -1.57 -0.08 -11.60
CA GLN A 570 -0.81 -1.32 -11.36
C GLN A 570 -0.11 -1.81 -12.63
N ARG A 571 -0.79 -1.74 -13.78
CA ARG A 571 -0.18 -2.07 -15.07
C ARG A 571 0.93 -1.09 -15.46
N GLU A 572 0.78 0.19 -15.15
CA GLU A 572 1.86 1.19 -15.33
C GLU A 572 3.08 0.86 -14.44
N LYS A 573 2.87 0.47 -13.17
CA LYS A 573 3.96 0.04 -12.27
C LYS A 573 4.66 -1.22 -12.79
N PHE A 574 3.90 -2.20 -13.24
CA PHE A 574 4.39 -3.52 -13.62
C PHE A 574 4.56 -3.69 -15.14
N ALA A 575 4.69 -2.58 -15.88
CA ALA A 575 4.87 -2.60 -17.33
C ALA A 575 6.04 -3.51 -17.74
N TRP A 576 7.15 -3.43 -16.99
CA TRP A 576 8.33 -4.28 -17.18
C TRP A 576 8.02 -5.77 -17.13
N ALA A 577 7.23 -6.22 -16.14
CA ALA A 577 6.88 -7.62 -15.99
C ALA A 577 5.87 -8.10 -17.04
N ILE A 578 4.93 -7.23 -17.44
CA ILE A 578 3.92 -7.53 -18.45
C ILE A 578 4.56 -7.76 -19.83
N ASP A 579 5.55 -6.94 -20.16
CA ASP A 579 6.27 -7.00 -21.43
C ASP A 579 7.27 -8.18 -21.45
N MET A 580 8.08 -8.35 -20.40
CA MET A 580 9.22 -9.28 -20.44
C MET A 580 8.91 -10.74 -20.08
N ALA A 581 7.81 -11.05 -19.39
CA ALA A 581 7.53 -12.41 -18.90
C ALA A 581 6.63 -13.19 -19.84
N ASP A 582 6.98 -14.43 -20.14
CA ASP A 582 6.16 -15.40 -20.88
C ASP A 582 5.21 -16.18 -19.95
N GLU A 583 4.48 -17.15 -20.51
CA GLU A 583 3.56 -18.03 -19.77
C GLU A 583 4.25 -19.15 -18.98
N ASP A 584 5.53 -19.38 -19.25
CA ASP A 584 6.36 -20.45 -18.68
C ASP A 584 7.25 -19.95 -17.53
N TYR A 585 7.20 -18.65 -17.21
CA TYR A 585 7.98 -18.06 -16.13
C TYR A 585 7.76 -18.77 -14.79
N GLU A 586 8.86 -19.19 -14.17
CA GLU A 586 8.92 -19.66 -12.79
C GLU A 586 9.81 -18.75 -11.93
N PHE A 587 9.24 -18.29 -10.81
CA PHE A 587 9.95 -17.63 -9.71
C PHE A 587 10.87 -18.62 -9.02
#